data_AF-A0A255Z908-F1
#
_entry.id   AF-A0A255Z908-F1
#
_cell.length_a   1.000
_cell.length_b   1.000
_cell.length_c   1.000
_cell.angle_alpha   90.00
_cell.angle_beta   90.00
_cell.angle_gamma   90.00
#
_symmetry.space_group_name_H-M   'P 1'
#
loop_
_entity.id
_entity.type
_entity.pdbx_description
1 polymer ?
#
loop_
_entity_poly.entity_id
_entity_poly.type
_entity_poly.pdbx_seq_one_letter_code
_entity_poly.pdbx_strand_id
1 'polypeptide(L)'
;MNFGKADAVQVIIEYADGLFAPAVVYAGLSTLVTHDGNRRITGWMCAPPYQSDAARLAPTNDAIAKLQTTRLSPGVADDLAASLRHGKHVNPMLGAIAAYLYDYTGDRDNIRRMAYYYASRAQPIPFDVALLGQLHTERSDQAVTAYVPAVEARDRRDGNDVPDFARQQTNAISGMVGGFCPWLRLGWDYVATPDPIEEPMTQPLGTALPHLLDSSFTALSEEGASSLITHFGLEAKS
;
A
#
# COMPACT_ATOMS: atom_id res chain seq x y z
N MET A 1 -22.99 -11.04 -0.85
CA MET A 1 -22.93 -9.88 0.07
C MET A 1 -22.53 -8.69 -0.77
N ASN A 2 -23.43 -7.72 -0.94
CA ASN A 2 -23.16 -6.51 -1.70
C ASN A 2 -22.55 -5.51 -0.71
N PHE A 3 -21.22 -5.42 -0.67
CA PHE A 3 -20.56 -4.35 0.09
C PHE A 3 -20.87 -3.05 -0.66
N GLY A 4 -21.50 -2.09 0.02
CA GLY A 4 -21.77 -0.77 -0.53
C GLY A 4 -20.49 -0.12 -1.08
N LYS A 5 -20.67 0.90 -1.94
CA LYS A 5 -19.62 1.72 -2.57
C LYS A 5 -18.33 1.71 -1.73
N ALA A 6 -17.27 1.06 -2.21
CA ALA A 6 -16.12 0.82 -1.35
C ALA A 6 -15.45 2.15 -1.05
N ASP A 7 -15.33 2.42 0.24
CA ASP A 7 -14.78 3.66 0.78
C ASP A 7 -13.50 3.33 1.54
N ALA A 8 -12.56 4.25 1.55
CA ALA A 8 -11.34 4.15 2.32
C ALA A 8 -11.03 5.51 2.94
N VAL A 9 -10.85 5.52 4.25
CA VAL A 9 -10.58 6.74 5.01
C VAL A 9 -9.15 6.68 5.54
N GLN A 10 -8.38 7.72 5.27
CA GLN A 10 -7.09 7.94 5.93
C GLN A 10 -7.34 8.34 7.38
N VAL A 11 -6.65 7.68 8.30
CA VAL A 11 -6.59 8.06 9.71
C VAL A 11 -5.12 8.18 10.14
N ILE A 12 -4.88 8.91 11.21
CA ILE A 12 -3.59 8.89 11.92
C ILE A 12 -3.89 8.43 13.35
N ILE A 13 -3.26 7.35 13.76
CA ILE A 13 -3.41 6.77 15.09
C ILE A 13 -2.32 7.36 15.96
N GLU A 14 -2.73 8.04 17.03
CA GLU A 14 -1.84 8.50 18.10
C GLU A 14 -1.76 7.43 19.19
N TYR A 15 -0.54 7.06 19.57
CA TYR A 15 -0.26 6.17 20.69
C TYR A 15 0.22 6.97 21.91
N ALA A 16 0.00 6.44 23.10
CA ALA A 16 0.34 7.10 24.36
C ALA A 16 1.86 7.37 24.55
N ASP A 17 2.72 6.69 23.80
CA ASP A 17 4.18 6.90 23.78
C ASP A 17 4.63 7.99 22.79
N GLY A 18 3.68 8.74 22.21
CA GLY A 18 3.95 9.80 21.23
C GLY A 18 4.38 9.27 19.86
N LEU A 19 4.10 7.99 19.56
CA LEU A 19 4.18 7.41 18.23
C LEU A 19 2.91 7.73 17.44
N PHE A 20 3.07 8.12 16.18
CA PHE A 20 1.96 8.33 15.27
C PHE A 20 2.05 7.38 14.07
N ALA A 21 0.95 6.73 13.72
CA ALA A 21 0.87 5.78 12.61
C ALA A 21 -0.25 6.15 11.64
N PRO A 22 0.06 6.61 10.42
CA PRO A 22 -0.92 6.71 9.35
C PRO A 22 -1.46 5.32 9.01
N ALA A 23 -2.77 5.19 8.92
CA ALA A 23 -3.43 3.96 8.52
C ALA A 23 -4.65 4.25 7.63
N VAL A 24 -5.09 3.23 6.91
CA VAL A 24 -6.29 3.32 6.06
C VAL A 24 -7.34 2.37 6.59
N VAL A 25 -8.56 2.88 6.76
CA VAL A 25 -9.74 2.10 7.16
C VAL A 25 -10.60 1.86 5.93
N TYR A 26 -10.64 0.62 5.48
CA TYR A 26 -11.47 0.19 4.34
C TYR A 26 -12.87 -0.20 4.81
N ALA A 27 -13.90 0.22 4.08
CA ALA A 27 -15.27 -0.18 4.34
C ALA A 27 -15.40 -1.71 4.38
N GLY A 28 -15.96 -2.25 5.47
CA GLY A 28 -16.16 -3.69 5.65
C GLY A 28 -14.94 -4.48 6.12
N LEU A 29 -13.80 -3.82 6.39
CA LEU A 29 -12.62 -4.43 7.00
C LEU A 29 -12.31 -3.76 8.35
N SER A 30 -11.76 -4.55 9.27
CA SER A 30 -11.06 -4.06 10.46
C SER A 30 -9.60 -3.80 10.12
N THR A 31 -9.11 -2.63 10.56
CA THR A 31 -7.69 -2.28 10.50
C THR A 31 -7.06 -2.54 11.86
N LEU A 32 -5.98 -3.33 11.89
CA LEU A 32 -5.18 -3.59 13.08
C LEU A 32 -3.78 -3.03 12.85
N VAL A 33 -3.32 -2.19 13.78
CA VAL A 33 -1.96 -1.64 13.82
C VAL A 33 -1.40 -1.92 15.21
N THR A 34 -0.20 -2.48 15.29
CA THR A 34 0.45 -2.85 16.55
C THR A 34 1.83 -2.20 16.67
N HIS A 35 2.23 -1.85 17.89
CA HIS A 35 3.55 -1.31 18.21
C HIS A 35 4.23 -2.13 19.32
N ASP A 36 5.56 -2.06 19.41
CA ASP A 36 6.36 -2.81 20.40
C ASP A 36 6.62 -2.06 21.71
N GLY A 37 6.06 -0.86 21.87
CA GLY A 37 6.33 0.03 23.01
C GLY A 37 7.69 0.76 22.95
N ASN A 38 8.49 0.54 21.91
CA ASN A 38 9.74 1.28 21.63
C ASN A 38 9.54 2.26 20.47
N ARG A 39 8.33 2.82 20.33
CA ARG A 39 7.94 3.72 19.23
C ARG A 39 8.15 3.13 17.84
N ARG A 40 7.96 1.81 17.67
CA ARG A 40 7.99 1.13 16.37
C ARG A 40 6.70 0.41 16.08
N ILE A 41 6.19 0.58 14.86
CA ILE A 41 5.11 -0.25 14.34
C ILE A 41 5.67 -1.62 13.95
N THR A 42 5.05 -2.67 14.48
CA THR A 42 5.45 -4.08 14.31
C THR A 42 4.46 -4.89 13.50
N GLY A 43 3.26 -4.36 13.27
CA GLY A 43 2.24 -5.03 12.48
C GLY A 43 1.23 -4.03 11.96
N TRP A 44 0.82 -4.21 10.71
CA TRP A 44 -0.31 -3.51 10.12
C TRP A 44 -1.02 -4.43 9.14
N MET A 45 -2.30 -4.68 9.37
CA MET A 45 -3.15 -5.46 8.48
C MET A 45 -4.55 -4.87 8.37
N CYS A 46 -5.21 -5.22 7.27
CA CYS A 46 -6.66 -5.11 7.12
C CYS A 46 -7.24 -6.53 7.01
N ALA A 47 -8.33 -6.82 7.70
CA ALA A 47 -9.00 -8.11 7.60
C ALA A 47 -10.49 -7.99 7.90
N PRO A 48 -11.33 -8.95 7.47
CA PRO A 48 -12.73 -9.00 7.86
C PRO A 48 -12.90 -8.95 9.39
N PRO A 49 -13.94 -8.29 9.94
CA PRO A 49 -14.04 -7.99 11.38
C PRO A 49 -14.03 -9.20 12.32
N TYR A 50 -14.55 -10.34 11.85
CA TYR A 50 -14.55 -11.62 12.57
C TYR A 50 -13.28 -12.45 12.31
N GLN A 51 -12.27 -11.86 11.68
CA GLN A 51 -11.02 -12.49 11.31
C GLN A 51 -9.76 -11.70 11.70
N SER A 52 -9.90 -10.51 12.29
CA SER A 52 -8.78 -9.71 12.79
C SER A 52 -8.32 -10.21 14.17
N ASP A 53 -7.29 -11.03 14.19
CA ASP A 53 -6.57 -11.51 15.38
C ASP A 53 -5.06 -11.32 15.14
N ALA A 54 -4.29 -10.98 16.16
CA ALA A 54 -2.84 -10.83 16.11
C ALA A 54 -2.15 -12.09 15.55
N ALA A 55 -2.69 -13.29 15.81
CA ALA A 55 -2.17 -14.54 15.23
C ALA A 55 -2.21 -14.56 13.69
N ARG A 56 -3.04 -13.72 13.06
CA ARG A 56 -3.18 -13.60 11.60
C ARG A 56 -2.38 -12.46 10.99
N LEU A 57 -1.57 -11.75 11.78
CA LEU A 57 -0.51 -10.87 11.27
C LEU A 57 0.64 -11.67 10.65
N ALA A 58 0.79 -12.96 10.98
CA ALA A 58 1.93 -13.78 10.57
C ALA A 58 2.23 -13.72 9.07
N PRO A 59 1.26 -13.84 8.13
CA PRO A 59 1.56 -13.71 6.70
C PRO A 59 2.11 -12.33 6.30
N THR A 60 1.60 -11.26 6.91
CA THR A 60 2.07 -9.90 6.66
C THR A 60 3.45 -9.68 7.26
N ASN A 61 3.68 -10.12 8.50
CA ASN A 61 4.97 -10.01 9.18
C ASN A 61 6.04 -10.86 8.48
N ASP A 62 5.71 -12.08 8.07
CA ASP A 62 6.61 -12.96 7.31
C ASP A 62 6.95 -12.35 5.95
N ALA A 63 5.97 -11.75 5.27
CA ALA A 63 6.19 -11.10 3.98
C ALA A 63 7.10 -9.88 4.12
N ILE A 64 6.90 -9.06 5.16
CA ILE A 64 7.76 -7.90 5.46
C ILE A 64 9.16 -8.34 5.88
N ALA A 65 9.26 -9.34 6.77
CA ALA A 65 10.56 -9.90 7.16
C ALA A 65 11.32 -10.41 5.93
N LYS A 66 10.66 -11.10 4.99
CA LYS A 66 11.26 -11.51 3.72
C LYS A 66 11.65 -10.33 2.84
N LEU A 67 10.79 -9.32 2.71
CA LEU A 67 11.08 -8.10 1.95
C LEU A 67 12.33 -7.37 2.52
N GLN A 68 12.47 -7.34 3.84
CA GLN A 68 13.60 -6.72 4.54
C GLN A 68 14.89 -7.55 4.44
N THR A 69 14.82 -8.82 4.07
CA THR A 69 16.02 -9.60 3.79
C THR A 69 16.52 -9.32 2.37
N THR A 70 17.72 -8.74 2.27
CA THR A 70 18.42 -8.33 1.03
C THR A 70 18.88 -9.47 0.12
N ARG A 71 18.29 -10.67 0.19
CA ARG A 71 18.75 -11.88 -0.52
C ARG A 71 17.64 -12.66 -1.24
N LEU A 72 16.57 -12.00 -1.67
CA LEU A 72 15.58 -12.65 -2.51
C LEU A 72 16.12 -12.75 -3.94
N SER A 73 16.22 -13.97 -4.49
CA SER A 73 16.47 -14.10 -5.93
C SER A 73 15.23 -13.59 -6.70
N PRO A 74 15.37 -13.08 -7.94
CA PRO A 74 14.24 -12.54 -8.69
C PRO A 74 13.06 -13.51 -8.84
N GLY A 75 13.33 -14.80 -9.10
CA GLY A 75 12.27 -15.81 -9.18
C GLY A 75 11.53 -16.02 -7.86
N VAL A 76 12.24 -16.01 -6.72
CA VAL A 76 11.61 -16.13 -5.40
C VAL A 76 10.78 -14.89 -5.06
N ALA A 77 11.23 -13.70 -5.47
CA ALA A 77 10.47 -12.46 -5.29
C ALA A 77 9.17 -12.48 -6.10
N ASP A 78 9.22 -12.91 -7.37
CA ASP A 78 8.04 -13.04 -8.24
C ASP A 78 7.01 -14.06 -7.68
N ASP A 79 7.48 -15.23 -7.23
CA ASP A 79 6.63 -16.27 -6.64
C ASP A 79 5.96 -15.79 -5.34
N LEU A 80 6.74 -15.11 -4.48
CA LEU A 80 6.22 -14.52 -3.25
C LEU A 80 5.16 -13.45 -3.58
N ALA A 81 5.44 -12.55 -4.54
CA ALA A 81 4.51 -11.52 -4.97
C ALA A 81 3.19 -12.10 -5.50
N ALA A 82 3.27 -13.15 -6.34
CA ALA A 82 2.11 -13.83 -6.90
C ALA A 82 1.24 -14.49 -5.80
N SER A 83 1.88 -15.11 -4.81
CA SER A 83 1.21 -15.71 -3.65
C SER A 83 0.49 -14.66 -2.79
N LEU A 84 1.16 -13.57 -2.44
CA LEU A 84 0.56 -12.48 -1.65
C LEU A 84 -0.63 -11.83 -2.37
N ARG A 85 -0.53 -11.72 -3.70
CA ARG A 85 -1.59 -11.18 -4.55
C ARG A 85 -2.89 -11.98 -4.52
N HIS A 86 -2.87 -13.27 -4.18
CA HIS A 86 -4.12 -14.03 -3.97
C HIS A 86 -4.91 -13.52 -2.75
N GLY A 87 -4.21 -13.15 -1.68
CA GLY A 87 -4.82 -12.67 -0.42
C GLY A 87 -5.22 -11.19 -0.44
N LYS A 88 -4.80 -10.42 -1.45
CA LYS A 88 -4.90 -8.95 -1.46
C LYS A 88 -6.33 -8.40 -1.32
N HIS A 89 -7.32 -9.14 -1.82
CA HIS A 89 -8.73 -8.72 -1.75
C HIS A 89 -9.27 -8.77 -0.32
N VAL A 90 -8.65 -9.58 0.54
CA VAL A 90 -8.98 -9.71 1.96
C VAL A 90 -8.12 -8.77 2.80
N ASN A 91 -6.86 -8.58 2.42
CA ASN A 91 -5.91 -7.70 3.10
C ASN A 91 -5.12 -6.84 2.08
N PRO A 92 -5.54 -5.59 1.82
CA PRO A 92 -4.83 -4.66 0.94
C PRO A 92 -3.33 -4.49 1.23
N MET A 93 -2.88 -4.67 2.49
CA MET A 93 -1.46 -4.60 2.85
C MET A 93 -0.62 -5.63 2.09
N LEU A 94 -1.17 -6.81 1.80
CA LEU A 94 -0.47 -7.82 1.01
C LEU A 94 -0.25 -7.36 -0.44
N GLY A 95 -1.17 -6.55 -0.98
CA GLY A 95 -0.98 -5.91 -2.27
C GLY A 95 0.08 -4.82 -2.25
N ALA A 96 0.17 -4.04 -1.18
CA ALA A 96 1.26 -3.06 -1.01
C ALA A 96 2.63 -3.76 -0.96
N ILE A 97 2.77 -4.82 -0.16
CA ILE A 97 4.01 -5.61 -0.09
C ILE A 97 4.34 -6.27 -1.44
N ALA A 98 3.35 -6.84 -2.12
CA ALA A 98 3.54 -7.42 -3.44
C ALA A 98 4.02 -6.39 -4.47
N ALA A 99 3.63 -5.11 -4.34
CA ALA A 99 4.10 -4.06 -5.24
C ALA A 99 5.60 -3.83 -5.11
N TYR A 100 6.16 -3.80 -3.89
CA TYR A 100 7.61 -3.69 -3.70
C TYR A 100 8.37 -4.91 -4.23
N LEU A 101 7.80 -6.11 -4.11
CA LEU A 101 8.42 -7.31 -4.66
C LEU A 101 8.45 -7.29 -6.20
N TYR A 102 7.38 -6.82 -6.84
CA TYR A 102 7.38 -6.63 -8.30
C TYR A 102 8.28 -5.47 -8.73
N ASP A 103 8.36 -4.39 -7.97
CA ASP A 103 9.28 -3.28 -8.28
C ASP A 103 10.74 -3.74 -8.20
N TYR A 104 11.07 -4.55 -7.18
CA TYR A 104 12.38 -5.17 -7.03
C TYR A 104 12.80 -6.01 -8.25
N THR A 105 11.85 -6.66 -8.93
CA THR A 105 12.09 -7.44 -10.16
C THR A 105 11.88 -6.64 -11.44
N GLY A 106 11.51 -5.37 -11.36
CA GLY A 106 11.21 -4.49 -12.49
C GLY A 106 9.89 -4.79 -13.20
N ASP A 107 8.99 -5.58 -12.59
CA ASP A 107 7.70 -6.01 -13.17
C ASP A 107 6.58 -5.00 -12.88
N ARG A 108 6.76 -3.77 -13.35
CA ARG A 108 5.78 -2.67 -13.19
C ARG A 108 4.42 -2.99 -13.82
N ASP A 109 4.40 -3.78 -14.89
CA ASP A 109 3.18 -4.23 -15.53
C ASP A 109 2.31 -5.06 -14.57
N ASN A 110 2.90 -5.88 -13.69
CA ASN A 110 2.14 -6.57 -12.67
C ASN A 110 1.59 -5.62 -11.59
N ILE A 111 2.32 -4.57 -11.23
CA ILE A 111 1.82 -3.54 -10.31
C ILE A 111 0.59 -2.85 -10.91
N ARG A 112 0.66 -2.48 -12.20
CA ARG A 112 -0.46 -1.87 -12.94
C ARG A 112 -1.66 -2.81 -13.08
N ARG A 113 -1.44 -4.09 -13.45
CA ARG A 113 -2.50 -5.10 -13.43
C ARG A 113 -3.11 -5.23 -12.03
N MET A 114 -2.29 -5.16 -10.97
CA MET A 114 -2.80 -5.24 -9.60
C MET A 114 -3.71 -4.06 -9.26
N ALA A 115 -3.33 -2.84 -9.65
CA ALA A 115 -4.15 -1.64 -9.53
C ALA A 115 -5.47 -1.76 -10.32
N TYR A 116 -5.42 -2.27 -11.55
CA TYR A 116 -6.62 -2.54 -12.36
C TYR A 116 -7.63 -3.44 -11.63
N TYR A 117 -7.16 -4.52 -11.00
CA TYR A 117 -8.04 -5.43 -10.26
C TYR A 117 -8.59 -4.85 -8.95
N TYR A 118 -7.93 -3.85 -8.35
CA TYR A 118 -8.51 -3.08 -7.25
C TYR A 118 -9.64 -2.19 -7.80
N ALA A 119 -9.35 -1.36 -8.80
CA ALA A 119 -10.30 -0.43 -9.39
C ALA A 119 -11.53 -1.13 -10.00
N SER A 120 -11.35 -2.22 -10.77
CA SER A 120 -12.44 -2.97 -11.39
C SER A 120 -13.37 -3.66 -10.40
N ARG A 121 -12.93 -3.86 -9.14
CA ARG A 121 -13.75 -4.36 -8.03
C ARG A 121 -14.27 -3.23 -7.13
N ALA A 122 -14.14 -1.99 -7.59
CA ALA A 122 -14.43 -0.77 -6.85
C ALA A 122 -13.68 -0.69 -5.50
N GLN A 123 -12.57 -1.41 -5.32
CA GLN A 123 -11.77 -1.36 -4.10
C GLN A 123 -10.69 -0.28 -4.24
N PRO A 124 -10.46 0.58 -3.23
CA PRO A 124 -9.42 1.60 -3.30
C PRO A 124 -8.04 0.95 -3.49
N ILE A 125 -7.22 1.57 -4.35
CA ILE A 125 -5.87 1.12 -4.71
C ILE A 125 -4.93 1.55 -3.58
N PRO A 126 -4.18 0.66 -2.92
CA PRO A 126 -3.21 1.06 -1.90
C PRO A 126 -2.25 2.15 -2.42
N PHE A 127 -1.91 3.12 -1.56
CA PHE A 127 -1.00 4.21 -1.93
C PHE A 127 0.30 3.69 -2.56
N ASP A 128 0.96 2.72 -1.93
CA ASP A 128 2.21 2.12 -2.41
C ASP A 128 2.05 1.45 -3.79
N VAL A 129 0.88 0.88 -4.09
CA VAL A 129 0.59 0.28 -5.41
C VAL A 129 0.47 1.36 -6.47
N ALA A 130 -0.16 2.50 -6.14
CA ALA A 130 -0.28 3.62 -7.07
C ALA A 130 1.07 4.32 -7.29
N LEU A 131 1.85 4.51 -6.22
CA LEU A 131 3.20 5.08 -6.26
C LEU A 131 4.14 4.22 -7.12
N LEU A 132 4.35 2.95 -6.77
CA LEU A 132 5.28 2.05 -7.46
C LEU A 132 4.80 1.68 -8.88
N GLY A 133 3.49 1.75 -9.12
CA GLY A 133 2.91 1.60 -10.45
C GLY A 133 3.17 2.79 -11.37
N GLN A 134 3.71 3.89 -10.82
CA GLN A 134 3.88 5.19 -11.46
C GLN A 134 2.57 5.62 -12.13
N LEU A 135 1.47 5.55 -11.37
CA LEU A 135 0.15 5.90 -11.86
C LEU A 135 -0.01 7.42 -11.86
N HIS A 136 -0.60 7.94 -12.94
CA HIS A 136 -0.99 9.35 -12.94
C HIS A 136 -2.11 9.56 -11.93
N THR A 137 -1.97 10.55 -11.05
CA THR A 137 -2.94 10.83 -9.99
C THR A 137 -3.49 12.25 -10.08
N GLU A 138 -4.78 12.36 -9.79
CA GLU A 138 -5.46 13.63 -9.63
C GLU A 138 -6.01 13.70 -8.20
N ARG A 139 -5.79 14.83 -7.53
CA ARG A 139 -6.28 15.07 -6.18
C ARG A 139 -7.47 16.03 -6.22
N SER A 140 -8.52 15.65 -5.48
CA SER A 140 -9.62 16.52 -5.08
C SER A 140 -9.55 16.76 -3.57
N ASP A 141 -10.42 17.63 -3.05
CA ASP A 141 -10.48 17.94 -1.62
C ASP A 141 -10.75 16.71 -0.73
N GLN A 142 -11.40 15.67 -1.28
CA GLN A 142 -11.87 14.51 -0.50
C GLN A 142 -11.19 13.20 -0.86
N ALA A 143 -10.53 13.11 -2.03
CA ALA A 143 -9.98 11.85 -2.52
C ALA A 143 -8.85 12.07 -3.54
N VAL A 144 -7.98 11.07 -3.62
CA VAL A 144 -6.99 10.92 -4.70
C VAL A 144 -7.51 9.85 -5.66
N THR A 145 -7.56 10.17 -6.95
CA THR A 145 -7.92 9.24 -8.02
C THR A 145 -6.69 8.90 -8.84
N ALA A 146 -6.44 7.62 -9.09
CA ALA A 146 -5.37 7.16 -9.97
C ALA A 146 -5.94 6.68 -11.31
N TYR A 147 -5.26 7.05 -12.39
CA TYR A 147 -5.47 6.49 -13.72
C TYR A 147 -4.55 5.29 -13.92
N VAL A 148 -5.15 4.11 -14.09
CA VAL A 148 -4.46 2.87 -14.38
C VAL A 148 -4.41 2.69 -15.90
N PRO A 149 -3.22 2.64 -16.53
CA PRO A 149 -3.11 2.43 -17.97
C PRO A 149 -3.47 0.98 -18.34
N ALA A 150 -3.85 0.78 -19.60
CA ALA A 150 -4.00 -0.56 -20.16
C ALA A 150 -2.65 -1.30 -20.15
N VAL A 151 -2.69 -2.61 -19.98
CA VAL A 151 -1.51 -3.48 -20.02
C VAL A 151 -1.81 -4.64 -20.95
N GLU A 152 -0.94 -4.86 -21.93
CA GLU A 152 -1.09 -5.93 -22.92
C GLU A 152 -0.99 -7.32 -22.28
N ALA A 153 -1.48 -8.35 -22.96
CA ALA A 153 -1.24 -9.72 -22.53
C ALA A 153 0.26 -10.07 -22.66
N ARG A 154 0.76 -10.96 -21.80
CA ARG A 154 2.11 -11.53 -21.93
C ARG A 154 2.05 -13.05 -22.02
N ASP A 155 2.94 -13.61 -22.83
CA ASP A 155 3.07 -15.04 -23.00
C ASP A 155 3.55 -15.72 -21.71
N ARG A 156 3.19 -17.01 -21.58
CA ARG A 156 3.69 -17.87 -20.51
C ARG A 156 5.18 -18.11 -20.76
N ARG A 157 6.05 -17.73 -19.82
CA ARG A 157 7.48 -18.10 -19.88
C ARG A 157 7.61 -19.60 -19.59
N ASP A 158 8.47 -20.29 -20.33
CA ASP A 158 8.77 -21.70 -20.08
C ASP A 158 9.26 -21.88 -18.64
N GLY A 159 8.65 -22.84 -17.93
CA GLY A 159 8.98 -23.15 -16.53
C GLY A 159 8.33 -22.27 -15.46
N ASN A 160 7.53 -21.26 -15.82
CA ASN A 160 6.89 -20.36 -14.85
C ASN A 160 5.36 -20.55 -14.80
N ASP A 161 4.84 -21.06 -13.69
CA ASP A 161 3.39 -21.26 -13.47
C ASP A 161 2.73 -20.02 -12.85
N VAL A 162 2.94 -18.87 -13.48
CA VAL A 162 2.39 -17.60 -12.98
C VAL A 162 0.87 -17.56 -13.27
N PRO A 163 0.03 -17.21 -12.27
CA PRO A 163 -1.42 -17.16 -12.42
C PRO A 163 -1.90 -16.28 -13.58
N ASP A 164 -3.06 -16.60 -14.17
CA ASP A 164 -3.57 -15.90 -15.36
C ASP A 164 -3.73 -14.39 -15.16
N PHE A 165 -4.16 -13.93 -13.99
CA PHE A 165 -4.31 -12.49 -13.70
C PHE A 165 -2.98 -11.72 -13.79
N ALA A 166 -1.84 -12.41 -13.71
CA ALA A 166 -0.52 -11.81 -13.84
C ALA A 166 -0.09 -11.74 -15.31
N ARG A 167 -0.84 -12.33 -16.24
CA ARG A 167 -0.50 -12.43 -17.66
C ARG A 167 -1.56 -11.86 -18.59
N GLN A 168 -2.82 -11.83 -18.16
CA GLN A 168 -3.95 -11.33 -18.93
C GLN A 168 -3.82 -9.84 -19.24
N GLN A 169 -4.40 -9.47 -20.38
CA GLN A 169 -4.61 -8.08 -20.76
C GLN A 169 -5.52 -7.39 -19.75
N THR A 170 -5.23 -6.13 -19.43
CA THR A 170 -6.12 -5.26 -18.65
C THR A 170 -6.41 -3.99 -19.43
N ASN A 171 -7.66 -3.53 -19.38
CA ASN A 171 -8.05 -2.24 -19.96
C ASN A 171 -7.59 -1.08 -19.07
N ALA A 172 -7.62 0.14 -19.62
CA ALA A 172 -7.44 1.34 -18.82
C ALA A 172 -8.67 1.56 -17.90
N ILE A 173 -8.45 2.05 -16.69
CA ILE A 173 -9.51 2.34 -15.71
C ILE A 173 -9.04 3.39 -14.70
N SER A 174 -9.96 4.16 -14.13
CA SER A 174 -9.67 5.03 -12.99
C SER A 174 -10.18 4.40 -11.68
N GLY A 175 -9.47 4.61 -10.58
CA GLY A 175 -9.87 4.14 -9.26
C GLY A 175 -9.39 5.06 -8.14
N MET A 176 -10.10 5.05 -7.02
CA MET A 176 -9.69 5.80 -5.83
C MET A 176 -8.41 5.20 -5.23
N VAL A 177 -7.50 6.04 -4.74
CA VAL A 177 -6.33 5.62 -3.96
C VAL A 177 -6.72 5.56 -2.49
N GLY A 178 -6.36 4.47 -1.82
CA GLY A 178 -6.54 4.27 -0.39
C GLY A 178 -5.39 4.87 0.39
N GLY A 179 -5.65 6.02 1.01
CA GLY A 179 -4.70 6.76 1.84
C GLY A 179 -3.92 7.84 1.08
N PHE A 180 -3.12 8.59 1.83
CA PHE A 180 -2.43 9.79 1.33
C PHE A 180 -0.91 9.74 1.42
N CYS A 181 -0.34 8.71 2.03
CA CYS A 181 1.10 8.53 2.18
C CYS A 181 1.50 7.06 2.05
N PRO A 182 2.80 6.75 1.85
CA PRO A 182 3.28 5.38 1.87
C PRO A 182 2.86 4.64 3.13
N TRP A 183 2.48 3.37 2.97
CA TRP A 183 2.14 2.50 4.09
C TRP A 183 3.39 1.87 4.70
N LEU A 184 4.34 1.49 3.85
CA LEU A 184 5.63 0.95 4.26
C LEU A 184 6.68 2.06 4.35
N ARG A 185 7.65 1.91 5.28
CA ARG A 185 8.75 2.88 5.43
C ARG A 185 9.59 3.01 4.14
N LEU A 186 9.68 1.92 3.38
CA LEU A 186 10.40 1.85 2.11
C LEU A 186 9.85 2.83 1.06
N GLY A 187 8.55 3.10 1.05
CA GLY A 187 7.94 4.01 0.06
C GLY A 187 8.34 5.46 0.23
N TRP A 188 8.85 5.83 1.41
CA TRP A 188 9.38 7.17 1.65
C TRP A 188 10.70 7.43 0.94
N ASP A 189 11.38 6.41 0.44
CA ASP A 189 12.59 6.61 -0.37
C ASP A 189 12.23 7.24 -1.74
N TYR A 190 11.07 6.88 -2.30
CA TYR A 190 10.49 7.53 -3.50
C TYR A 190 9.95 8.94 -3.19
N VAL A 191 9.63 9.23 -1.92
CA VAL A 191 9.29 10.60 -1.50
C VAL A 191 10.56 11.45 -1.37
N ALA A 192 11.67 10.87 -0.90
CA ALA A 192 12.95 11.57 -0.78
C ALA A 192 13.55 11.92 -2.15
N THR A 193 13.41 11.01 -3.13
CA THR A 193 13.94 11.16 -4.48
C THR A 193 12.90 10.74 -5.52
N PRO A 194 11.86 11.56 -5.77
CA PRO A 194 10.79 11.19 -6.68
C PRO A 194 11.22 11.27 -8.14
N ASP A 195 10.75 10.32 -8.95
CA ASP A 195 10.72 10.51 -10.41
C ASP A 195 9.69 11.61 -10.77
N PRO A 196 9.84 12.31 -11.91
CA PRO A 196 8.91 13.36 -12.32
C PRO A 196 7.43 12.91 -12.40
N ILE A 197 7.19 11.63 -12.67
CA ILE A 197 5.84 11.06 -12.71
C ILE A 197 5.24 10.84 -11.31
N GLU A 198 6.09 10.71 -10.28
CA GLU A 198 5.73 10.47 -8.89
C GLU A 198 5.53 11.78 -8.11
N GLU A 199 6.19 12.87 -8.56
CA GLU A 199 6.15 14.19 -7.91
C GLU A 199 4.76 14.67 -7.48
N PRO A 200 3.68 14.57 -8.29
CA PRO A 200 2.36 15.04 -7.86
C PRO A 200 1.83 14.32 -6.62
N MET A 201 2.21 13.04 -6.44
CA MET A 201 1.78 12.19 -5.33
C MET A 201 2.70 12.32 -4.11
N THR A 202 3.98 12.63 -4.31
CA THR A 202 5.01 12.65 -3.26
C THR A 202 5.33 14.05 -2.73
N GLN A 203 5.21 15.11 -3.54
CA GLN A 203 5.51 16.48 -3.14
C GLN A 203 4.78 16.91 -1.84
N PRO A 204 3.48 16.63 -1.65
CA PRO A 204 2.77 16.85 -0.38
C PRO A 204 3.42 16.30 0.88
N LEU A 205 4.24 15.26 0.75
CA LEU A 205 4.75 14.46 1.86
C LEU A 205 6.14 14.89 2.34
N GLY A 206 6.82 15.76 1.59
CA GLY A 206 8.21 16.13 1.85
C GLY A 206 8.43 16.71 3.25
N THR A 207 7.46 17.41 3.82
CA THR A 207 7.56 17.98 5.18
C THR A 207 7.54 16.94 6.29
N ALA A 208 6.94 15.77 6.05
CA ALA A 208 6.90 14.68 7.04
C ALA A 208 8.18 13.82 7.02
N LEU A 209 8.93 13.85 5.91
CA LEU A 209 10.10 13.00 5.67
C LEU A 209 11.17 13.08 6.78
N PRO A 210 11.55 14.25 7.32
CA PRO A 210 12.55 14.36 8.40
C PRO A 210 12.07 13.80 9.75
N HIS A 211 10.77 13.52 9.87
CA HIS A 211 10.10 13.12 11.11
C HIS A 211 9.71 11.64 11.12
N LEU A 212 10.21 10.86 10.17
CA LEU A 212 10.03 9.41 10.13
C LEU A 212 10.82 8.74 11.24
N LEU A 213 10.16 7.83 11.94
CA LEU A 213 10.78 6.98 12.95
C LEU A 213 11.31 5.69 12.33
N ASP A 214 12.23 5.04 13.04
CA ASP A 214 12.83 3.77 12.64
C ASP A 214 11.83 2.61 12.83
N SER A 215 11.06 2.33 11.79
CA SER A 215 10.04 1.28 11.76
C SER A 215 9.91 0.66 10.36
N SER A 216 9.33 -0.54 10.29
CA SER A 216 9.07 -1.24 9.02
C SER A 216 7.92 -0.58 8.24
N PHE A 217 6.96 -0.03 8.97
CA PHE A 217 5.83 0.71 8.44
C PHE A 217 6.05 2.20 8.65
N THR A 218 5.20 3.01 8.03
CA THR A 218 5.20 4.45 8.30
C THR A 218 4.90 4.73 9.77
N ALA A 219 5.87 5.34 10.44
CA ALA A 219 5.84 5.76 11.82
C ALA A 219 6.39 7.18 11.90
N LEU A 220 5.72 8.07 12.62
CA LEU A 220 6.02 9.49 12.66
C LEU A 220 6.16 10.00 14.09
N SER A 221 6.96 11.05 14.27
CA SER A 221 6.85 11.94 15.42
C SER A 221 5.58 12.79 15.34
N GLU A 222 5.29 13.52 16.41
CA GLU A 222 4.16 14.45 16.48
C GLU A 222 4.24 15.53 15.38
N GLU A 223 5.42 16.08 15.11
CA GLU A 223 5.63 17.08 14.07
C GLU A 223 5.37 16.50 12.67
N GLY A 224 5.84 15.28 12.43
CA GLY A 224 5.57 14.55 11.18
C GLY A 224 4.08 14.33 10.97
N ALA A 225 3.39 13.82 11.99
CA ALA A 225 1.95 13.62 11.95
C ALA A 225 1.19 14.93 11.74
N SER A 226 1.52 15.98 12.48
CA SER A 226 0.91 17.30 12.38
C SER A 226 1.05 17.90 10.98
N SER A 227 2.19 17.68 10.31
CA SER A 227 2.39 18.13 8.94
C SER A 227 1.41 17.45 7.97
N LEU A 228 1.20 16.14 8.11
CA LEU A 228 0.22 15.40 7.29
C LEU A 228 -1.21 15.83 7.63
N ILE A 229 -1.55 15.96 8.91
CA ILE A 229 -2.88 16.41 9.38
C ILE A 229 -3.22 17.75 8.73
N THR A 230 -2.31 18.72 8.82
CA THR A 230 -2.51 20.07 8.28
C THR A 230 -2.61 20.05 6.76
N HIS A 231 -1.70 19.35 6.09
CA HIS A 231 -1.66 19.33 4.62
C HIS A 231 -2.87 18.62 3.99
N PHE A 232 -3.38 17.57 4.64
CA PHE A 232 -4.52 16.80 4.15
C PHE A 232 -5.85 17.22 4.79
N GLY A 233 -5.86 18.21 5.67
CA GLY A 233 -7.07 18.68 6.35
C GLY A 233 -7.75 17.58 7.16
N LEU A 234 -6.97 16.72 7.83
CA LEU A 234 -7.51 15.63 8.62
C LEU A 234 -8.11 16.17 9.92
N GLU A 235 -9.31 15.70 10.27
CA GLU A 235 -10.00 16.12 11.49
C GLU A 235 -9.99 15.00 12.53
N ALA A 236 -9.84 15.39 13.80
CA ALA A 236 -9.99 14.45 14.91
C ALA A 236 -11.44 13.97 14.97
N LYS A 237 -11.65 12.65 15.04
CA LYS A 237 -12.97 12.11 15.38
C LYS A 237 -13.21 12.27 16.88
N SER A 238 -14.13 13.18 17.21
CA SER A 238 -14.72 13.35 18.56
C SER A 238 -15.70 12.25 18.90
#